data_AF-A0A6G0TM52-F1
#
_entry.id   AF-A0A6G0TM52-F1
#
_cell.length_a   1.000
_cell.length_b   1.000
_cell.length_c   1.000
_cell.angle_alpha   90.00
_cell.angle_beta   90.00
_cell.angle_gamma   90.00
#
_symmetry.space_group_name_H-M   'P 1'
#
loop_
_entity.id
_entity.type
_entity.pdbx_description
1 polymer ?
#
loop_
_entity_poly.entity_id
_entity_poly.type
_entity_poly.pdbx_seq_one_letter_code
_entity_poly.pdbx_strand_id
1 'polypeptide(L)'
;MFSRIFKVFNSNTNKMEPLHYLNIPSEKATFSMGCFWAPDSLFGSTPGIITTRVGYAGGSEGFIPTYRNIGDYTEAIQLQYDPNTVTYLELLKMFWDHHDPTAKFKKQYSSFIYYHNDQQKAEAEQTLNEKKAKGLDILTKIEPAGQFFNAEDYHQKYRLQQHKNLCNDLGLKTGEDLINSHVAARLNGYVVGQGGIDQFDSEASKLRLDEAAIKYIRQLVIKYEGQGLHC
;
A
#
# COMPACT_ATOMS: atom_id res chain seq x y z
N MET A 1 -27.49 47.99 -22.11
CA MET A 1 -26.18 48.34 -21.55
C MET A 1 -25.84 47.37 -20.42
N PHE A 2 -25.46 46.12 -20.74
CA PHE A 2 -24.86 45.19 -19.78
C PHE A 2 -23.91 44.26 -20.55
N SER A 3 -22.62 44.61 -20.51
CA SER A 3 -21.54 43.79 -21.05
C SER A 3 -21.25 42.66 -20.08
N ARG A 4 -21.40 41.42 -20.53
CA ARG A 4 -20.98 40.21 -19.81
C ARG A 4 -19.47 40.05 -20.04
N ILE A 5 -18.68 40.37 -19.03
CA ILE A 5 -17.24 40.10 -19.02
C ILE A 5 -17.06 38.58 -18.86
N PHE A 6 -16.77 37.89 -19.96
CA PHE A 6 -16.15 36.57 -19.91
C PHE A 6 -14.71 36.76 -19.41
N LYS A 7 -14.43 36.36 -18.17
CA LYS A 7 -13.06 36.08 -17.75
C LYS A 7 -12.61 34.81 -18.46
N VAL A 8 -11.90 35.00 -19.58
CA VAL A 8 -11.06 33.97 -20.16
C VAL A 8 -9.93 33.71 -19.16
N PHE A 9 -10.02 32.61 -18.42
CA PHE A 9 -8.86 32.06 -17.74
C PHE A 9 -8.01 31.34 -18.78
N ASN A 10 -7.01 32.05 -19.30
CA ASN A 10 -5.90 31.43 -20.00
C ASN A 10 -4.69 31.46 -19.06
N SER A 11 -4.39 30.32 -18.44
CA SER A 11 -3.06 30.04 -17.92
C SER A 11 -2.64 28.69 -18.47
N ASN A 12 -1.97 28.75 -19.63
CA ASN A 12 -1.07 27.72 -20.11
C ASN A 12 -0.04 27.40 -19.03
N THR A 13 -0.31 26.37 -18.23
CA THR A 13 0.74 25.52 -17.67
C THR A 13 0.36 24.11 -18.04
N ASN A 14 1.08 23.54 -18.99
CA ASN A 14 1.00 22.13 -19.35
C ASN A 14 1.66 21.31 -18.22
N LYS A 15 1.17 21.47 -16.99
CA LYS A 15 1.65 20.73 -15.83
C LYS A 15 1.08 19.33 -15.99
N MET A 16 1.96 18.34 -16.22
CA MET A 16 1.50 16.96 -16.24
C MET A 16 0.92 16.64 -14.87
N GLU A 17 -0.37 16.32 -14.85
CA GLU A 17 -1.06 15.91 -13.63
C GLU A 17 -0.53 14.53 -13.19
N PRO A 18 -0.19 14.34 -11.90
CA PRO A 18 0.28 13.05 -11.41
C PRO A 18 -0.74 11.94 -11.68
N LEU A 19 -0.25 10.74 -11.96
CA LEU A 19 -1.09 9.60 -12.34
C LEU A 19 -1.76 8.95 -11.11
N HIS A 20 -2.64 9.69 -10.44
CA HIS A 20 -3.33 9.23 -9.23
C HIS A 20 -4.27 8.04 -9.50
N TYR A 21 -4.97 8.03 -10.63
CA TYR A 21 -6.01 7.04 -10.89
C TYR A 21 -5.66 6.20 -12.12
N LEU A 22 -5.64 4.88 -11.93
CA LEU A 22 -5.50 3.91 -13.00
C LEU A 22 -6.85 3.24 -13.23
N ASN A 23 -7.29 3.21 -14.49
CA ASN A 23 -8.50 2.50 -14.89
C ASN A 23 -8.10 1.23 -15.66
N ILE A 24 -7.64 0.23 -14.92
CA ILE A 24 -7.23 -1.08 -15.45
C ILE A 24 -7.89 -2.20 -14.65
N PRO A 25 -8.09 -3.40 -15.25
CA PRO A 25 -8.53 -4.57 -14.50
C PRO A 25 -7.62 -4.83 -13.30
N SER A 26 -8.21 -5.17 -12.16
CA SER A 26 -7.47 -5.38 -10.93
C SER A 26 -8.14 -6.38 -10.00
N GLU A 27 -7.34 -6.98 -9.13
CA GLU A 27 -7.75 -7.93 -8.11
C GLU A 27 -7.37 -7.44 -6.71
N LYS A 28 -8.02 -8.03 -5.70
CA LYS A 28 -7.80 -7.72 -4.27
C LYS A 28 -6.89 -8.74 -3.63
N ALA A 29 -5.96 -8.29 -2.80
CA ALA A 29 -5.26 -9.14 -1.83
C ALA A 29 -5.29 -8.47 -0.45
N THR A 30 -5.49 -9.25 0.62
CA THR A 30 -5.50 -8.71 1.98
C THR A 30 -4.62 -9.57 2.90
N PHE A 31 -3.71 -8.92 3.64
CA PHE A 31 -2.77 -9.57 4.53
C PHE A 31 -2.68 -8.85 5.89
N SER A 32 -2.42 -9.59 6.96
CA SER A 32 -1.96 -9.04 8.25
C SER A 32 -0.55 -9.56 8.52
N MET A 33 0.40 -8.64 8.75
CA MET A 33 1.84 -8.93 8.81
C MET A 33 2.51 -8.23 10.01
N GLY A 34 1.76 -8.03 11.10
CA GLY A 34 2.16 -7.14 12.18
C GLY A 34 1.73 -5.70 11.91
N CYS A 35 2.56 -4.73 12.32
CA CYS A 35 2.29 -3.30 12.05
C CYS A 35 2.17 -3.05 10.54
N PHE A 36 1.09 -2.39 10.11
CA PHE A 36 0.77 -2.25 8.68
C PHE A 36 1.58 -1.18 7.92
N TRP A 37 2.40 -0.36 8.58
CA TRP A 37 3.12 0.74 7.92
C TRP A 37 4.28 0.25 7.05
N ALA A 38 5.00 -0.79 7.51
CA ALA A 38 6.04 -1.43 6.74
C ALA A 38 5.44 -2.16 5.51
N PRO A 39 4.41 -3.03 5.65
CA PRO A 39 3.67 -3.59 4.52
C PRO A 39 3.16 -2.55 3.51
N ASP A 40 2.62 -1.41 3.97
CA ASP A 40 2.15 -0.34 3.07
C ASP A 40 3.26 0.23 2.19
N SER A 41 4.47 0.35 2.74
CA SER A 41 5.66 0.82 1.99
C SER A 41 6.21 -0.29 1.07
N LEU A 42 6.20 -1.54 1.54
CA LEU A 42 6.66 -2.72 0.81
C LEU A 42 5.81 -2.95 -0.44
N PHE A 43 4.51 -3.17 -0.26
CA PHE A 43 3.62 -3.45 -1.38
C PHE A 43 3.42 -2.21 -2.23
N GLY A 44 3.30 -1.01 -1.64
CA GLY A 44 3.10 0.22 -2.40
C GLY A 44 4.18 0.49 -3.46
N SER A 45 5.43 0.09 -3.22
CA SER A 45 6.54 0.20 -4.17
C SER A 45 6.68 -0.97 -5.15
N THR A 46 5.86 -2.01 -5.07
CA THR A 46 5.99 -3.21 -5.92
C THR A 46 5.32 -3.00 -7.28
N PRO A 47 6.03 -3.13 -8.42
CA PRO A 47 5.40 -3.03 -9.75
C PRO A 47 4.14 -3.88 -9.87
N GLY A 48 3.09 -3.34 -10.48
CA GLY A 48 1.78 -3.99 -10.57
C GLY A 48 0.82 -3.68 -9.42
N ILE A 49 1.29 -3.15 -8.28
CA ILE A 49 0.40 -2.60 -7.26
C ILE A 49 -0.19 -1.26 -7.74
N ILE A 50 -1.51 -1.21 -7.74
CA ILE A 50 -2.32 -0.06 -8.17
C ILE A 50 -2.53 0.86 -6.97
N THR A 51 -3.16 0.36 -5.90
CA THR A 51 -3.37 1.12 -4.66
C THR A 51 -3.20 0.20 -3.45
N THR A 52 -2.96 0.84 -2.31
CA THR A 52 -2.90 0.18 -1.00
C THR A 52 -3.76 0.94 -0.02
N ARG A 53 -4.36 0.25 0.96
CA ARG A 53 -5.01 0.86 2.11
C ARG A 53 -4.73 0.04 3.36
N VAL A 54 -4.47 0.71 4.46
CA VAL A 54 -4.27 0.08 5.77
C VAL A 54 -5.55 0.14 6.59
N GLY A 55 -5.77 -0.84 7.45
CA GLY A 55 -7.03 -0.98 8.16
C GLY A 55 -7.10 -2.17 9.09
N TYR A 56 -8.33 -2.57 9.39
CA TYR A 56 -8.66 -3.58 10.37
C TYR A 56 -9.50 -4.68 9.71
N ALA A 57 -9.08 -5.95 9.89
CA ALA A 57 -9.73 -7.13 9.32
C ALA A 57 -9.78 -8.32 10.28
N GLY A 58 -10.66 -9.28 10.00
CA GLY A 58 -10.77 -10.56 10.71
C GLY A 58 -11.39 -10.50 12.11
N GLY A 59 -12.01 -9.38 12.47
CA GLY A 59 -12.81 -9.28 13.69
C GLY A 59 -14.25 -9.74 13.50
N SER A 60 -14.94 -9.91 14.61
CA SER A 60 -16.35 -10.30 14.66
C SER A 60 -17.26 -9.11 14.36
N GLU A 61 -18.46 -9.39 13.85
CA GLU A 61 -19.47 -8.37 13.60
C GLU A 61 -19.91 -7.72 14.93
N GLY A 62 -20.09 -6.39 14.94
CA GLY A 62 -20.72 -5.71 16.09
C GLY A 62 -20.30 -4.26 16.34
N PHE A 63 -19.18 -3.78 15.80
CA PHE A 63 -18.80 -2.37 15.85
C PHE A 63 -17.71 -2.03 14.81
N ILE A 64 -17.51 -0.74 14.54
CA ILE A 64 -16.46 -0.23 13.65
C ILE A 64 -15.16 -0.10 14.47
N PRO A 65 -14.09 -0.87 14.16
CA PRO A 65 -12.83 -0.81 14.88
C PRO A 65 -12.10 0.53 14.68
N THR A 66 -11.35 0.94 15.70
CA THR A 66 -10.41 2.07 15.66
C THR A 66 -9.09 1.65 16.28
N TYR A 67 -8.02 2.41 16.08
CA TYR A 67 -6.70 2.04 16.61
C TYR A 67 -6.73 1.86 18.14
N ARG A 68 -7.50 2.72 18.84
CA ARG A 68 -7.64 2.69 20.31
C ARG A 68 -8.66 1.67 20.81
N ASN A 69 -9.53 1.17 19.92
CA ASN A 69 -10.54 0.19 20.23
C ASN A 69 -10.69 -0.77 19.05
N ILE A 70 -9.72 -1.69 18.91
CA ILE A 70 -9.65 -2.64 17.78
C ILE A 70 -10.46 -3.92 18.05
N GLY A 71 -10.81 -4.20 19.32
CA GLY A 71 -11.45 -5.43 19.76
C GLY A 71 -10.70 -6.67 19.28
N ASP A 72 -11.33 -7.45 18.43
CA ASP A 72 -10.81 -8.73 17.95
C ASP A 72 -10.33 -8.67 16.48
N TYR A 73 -10.26 -7.48 15.88
CA TYR A 73 -9.66 -7.24 14.58
C TYR A 73 -8.12 -7.25 14.64
N THR A 74 -7.49 -7.39 13.47
CA THR A 74 -6.03 -7.28 13.29
C THR A 74 -5.70 -6.13 12.36
N GLU A 75 -4.52 -5.52 12.53
CA GLU A 75 -3.97 -4.60 11.55
C GLU A 75 -3.69 -5.35 10.26
N ALA A 76 -4.27 -4.84 9.17
CA ALA A 76 -4.23 -5.45 7.87
C ALA A 76 -3.96 -4.40 6.79
N ILE A 77 -3.41 -4.87 5.68
CA ILE A 77 -3.30 -4.12 4.44
C ILE A 77 -4.19 -4.78 3.38
N GLN A 78 -4.90 -3.98 2.60
CA GLN A 78 -5.57 -4.41 1.37
C GLN A 78 -4.95 -3.73 0.16
N LEU A 79 -4.68 -4.53 -0.86
CA LEU A 79 -4.04 -4.14 -2.11
C LEU A 79 -5.06 -4.22 -3.24
N GLN A 80 -5.01 -3.26 -4.18
CA GLN A 80 -5.39 -3.52 -5.57
C GLN A 80 -4.13 -3.77 -6.38
N TYR A 81 -4.12 -4.87 -7.15
CA TYR A 81 -3.01 -5.22 -8.03
C TYR A 81 -3.50 -5.59 -9.43
N ASP A 82 -2.66 -5.35 -10.43
CA ASP A 82 -2.84 -5.85 -11.79
C ASP A 82 -2.27 -7.27 -11.89
N PRO A 83 -3.11 -8.31 -12.06
CA PRO A 83 -2.66 -9.70 -12.12
C PRO A 83 -1.79 -10.01 -13.35
N ASN A 84 -1.76 -9.13 -14.36
CA ASN A 84 -0.88 -9.27 -15.52
C ASN A 84 0.55 -8.79 -15.26
N THR A 85 0.77 -8.01 -14.19
CA THR A 85 2.07 -7.45 -13.82
C THR A 85 2.65 -8.13 -12.59
N VAL A 86 1.81 -8.45 -11.60
CA VAL A 86 2.23 -9.17 -10.38
C VAL A 86 1.17 -10.22 -10.02
N THR A 87 1.62 -11.44 -9.78
CA THR A 87 0.76 -12.58 -9.43
C THR A 87 0.51 -12.65 -7.93
N TYR A 88 -0.58 -13.32 -7.53
CA TYR A 88 -0.86 -13.54 -6.11
C TYR A 88 0.22 -14.38 -5.43
N LEU A 89 0.83 -15.36 -6.11
CA LEU A 89 1.99 -16.11 -5.62
C LEU A 89 3.21 -15.22 -5.32
N GLU A 90 3.48 -14.20 -6.13
CA GLU A 90 4.54 -13.23 -5.86
C GLU A 90 4.22 -12.38 -4.63
N LEU A 91 2.96 -11.96 -4.46
CA LEU A 91 2.51 -11.26 -3.26
C LEU A 91 2.62 -12.15 -2.01
N LEU A 92 2.29 -13.44 -2.11
CA LEU A 92 2.49 -14.42 -1.03
C LEU A 92 3.97 -14.60 -0.72
N LYS A 93 4.84 -14.68 -1.73
CA LYS A 93 6.29 -14.74 -1.52
C LYS A 93 6.77 -13.53 -0.72
N MET A 94 6.34 -12.32 -1.10
CA MET A 94 6.64 -11.10 -0.36
C MET A 94 6.12 -11.15 1.07
N PHE A 95 4.88 -11.60 1.26
CA PHE A 95 4.29 -11.80 2.59
C PHE A 95 5.20 -12.68 3.46
N TRP A 96 5.58 -13.85 2.99
CA TRP A 96 6.40 -14.79 3.76
C TRP A 96 7.83 -14.32 4.03
N ASP A 97 8.39 -13.46 3.16
CA ASP A 97 9.79 -13.04 3.26
C ASP A 97 9.97 -11.76 4.12
N HIS A 98 8.88 -11.06 4.47
CA HIS A 98 8.94 -9.72 5.11
C HIS A 98 8.25 -9.59 6.47
N HIS A 99 7.91 -10.70 7.12
CA HIS A 99 7.55 -10.72 8.54
C HIS A 99 7.91 -12.08 9.14
N ASP A 100 7.87 -12.21 10.47
CA ASP A 100 8.03 -13.50 11.15
C ASP A 100 6.65 -14.17 11.32
N PRO A 101 6.34 -15.21 10.51
CA PRO A 101 5.06 -15.91 10.59
C PRO A 101 4.99 -16.93 11.75
N THR A 102 6.06 -17.08 12.53
CA THR A 102 6.14 -17.98 13.70
C THR A 102 5.97 -17.24 15.03
N ALA A 103 6.07 -15.90 14.99
CA ALA A 103 6.03 -15.08 16.19
C ALA A 103 4.62 -15.00 16.79
N LYS A 104 4.56 -15.18 18.12
CA LYS A 104 3.34 -14.98 18.92
C LYS A 104 3.22 -13.50 19.30
N PHE A 105 2.47 -12.75 18.52
CA PHE A 105 2.15 -11.36 18.84
C PHE A 105 0.81 -11.20 19.56
N LYS A 106 0.54 -9.98 20.06
CA LYS A 106 -0.84 -9.57 20.38
C LYS A 106 -1.74 -9.81 19.17
N LYS A 107 -3.03 -10.10 19.39
CA LYS A 107 -3.99 -10.37 18.30
C LYS A 107 -3.93 -9.30 17.19
N GLN A 108 -3.87 -8.02 17.58
CA GLN A 108 -3.71 -6.87 16.67
C GLN A 108 -2.61 -7.04 15.62
N TYR A 109 -1.51 -7.72 15.93
CA TYR A 109 -0.33 -7.87 15.07
C TYR A 109 -0.12 -9.31 14.60
N SER A 110 -1.15 -10.15 14.67
CA SER A 110 -1.06 -11.55 14.26
C SER A 110 -1.00 -11.71 12.74
N SER A 111 -0.37 -12.79 12.29
CA SER A 111 -0.20 -13.11 10.87
C SER A 111 -1.45 -13.76 10.27
N PHE A 112 -2.02 -13.13 9.23
CA PHE A 112 -3.19 -13.64 8.53
C PHE A 112 -3.07 -13.43 7.01
N ILE A 113 -3.60 -14.39 6.26
CA ILE A 113 -3.91 -14.27 4.84
C ILE A 113 -5.43 -14.31 4.72
N TYR A 114 -6.02 -13.25 4.17
CA TYR A 114 -7.46 -13.19 3.92
C TYR A 114 -7.75 -13.36 2.43
N TYR A 115 -8.25 -14.53 2.03
CA TYR A 115 -8.45 -14.87 0.62
C TYR A 115 -9.76 -14.30 0.07
N HIS A 116 -9.74 -13.81 -1.18
CA HIS A 116 -10.92 -13.23 -1.85
C HIS A 116 -11.63 -14.20 -2.79
N ASN A 117 -11.00 -15.33 -3.11
CA ASN A 117 -11.56 -16.39 -3.96
C ASN A 117 -10.86 -17.74 -3.69
N ASP A 118 -11.37 -18.82 -4.30
CA ASP A 118 -10.86 -20.17 -4.10
C ASP A 118 -9.42 -20.37 -4.63
N GLN A 119 -9.03 -19.64 -5.68
CA GLN A 119 -7.67 -19.70 -6.21
C GLN A 119 -6.67 -19.14 -5.19
N GLN A 120 -6.96 -17.97 -4.61
CA GLN A 120 -6.12 -17.38 -3.56
C GLN A 120 -6.03 -18.29 -2.33
N LYS A 121 -7.14 -18.95 -1.95
CA LYS A 121 -7.13 -19.93 -0.87
C LYS A 121 -6.17 -21.08 -1.18
N ALA A 122 -6.29 -21.69 -2.36
CA ALA A 122 -5.45 -22.81 -2.77
C ALA A 122 -3.96 -22.44 -2.81
N GLU A 123 -3.62 -21.28 -3.38
CA GLU A 123 -2.24 -20.78 -3.45
C GLU A 123 -1.66 -20.45 -2.06
N ALA A 124 -2.47 -19.86 -1.17
CA ALA A 124 -2.08 -19.59 0.20
C ALA A 124 -1.84 -20.89 1.00
N GLU A 125 -2.72 -21.88 0.87
CA GLU A 125 -2.57 -23.18 1.53
C GLU A 125 -1.35 -23.94 1.01
N GLN A 126 -1.11 -23.91 -0.30
CA GLN A 126 0.07 -24.50 -0.91
C GLN A 126 1.36 -23.88 -0.34
N THR A 127 1.49 -22.55 -0.38
CA THR A 127 2.72 -21.88 0.08
C THR A 127 2.92 -22.02 1.60
N LEU A 128 1.83 -22.05 2.40
CA LEU A 128 1.89 -22.39 3.81
C LEU A 128 2.46 -23.79 4.05
N ASN A 129 2.00 -24.79 3.30
CA ASN A 129 2.48 -26.17 3.41
C ASN A 129 3.95 -26.29 3.02
N GLU A 130 4.41 -25.56 1.99
CA GLU A 130 5.82 -25.49 1.61
C GLU A 130 6.70 -24.88 2.72
N LYS A 131 6.21 -23.86 3.44
CA LYS A 131 6.92 -23.26 4.57
C LYS A 131 6.96 -24.20 5.78
N LYS A 132 5.86 -24.90 6.09
CA LYS A 132 5.81 -25.93 7.15
C LYS A 132 6.70 -27.13 6.85
N ALA A 133 6.79 -27.55 5.58
CA ALA A 133 7.66 -28.65 5.16
C ALA A 133 9.17 -28.36 5.40
N LYS A 134 9.54 -27.09 5.55
CA LYS A 134 10.89 -26.66 5.95
C LYS A 134 11.12 -26.71 7.47
N GLY A 135 10.17 -27.24 8.24
CA GLY A 135 10.25 -27.37 9.70
C GLY A 135 9.89 -26.10 10.48
N LEU A 136 9.26 -25.11 9.84
CA LEU A 136 8.84 -23.88 10.51
C LEU A 136 7.48 -24.08 11.21
N ASP A 137 7.40 -23.66 12.47
CA ASP A 137 6.13 -23.62 13.24
C ASP A 137 5.31 -22.38 12.86
N ILE A 138 4.73 -22.42 11.65
CA ILE A 138 3.98 -21.30 11.09
C ILE A 138 2.65 -21.12 11.83
N LEU A 139 2.43 -19.93 12.39
CA LEU A 139 1.21 -19.51 13.09
C LEU A 139 0.23 -18.74 12.21
N THR A 140 0.62 -18.41 10.97
CA THR A 140 -0.25 -17.73 9.99
C THR A 140 -1.56 -18.49 9.80
N LYS A 141 -2.67 -17.76 9.87
CA LYS A 141 -4.00 -18.27 9.57
C LYS A 141 -4.43 -17.87 8.15
N ILE A 142 -5.19 -18.74 7.50
CA ILE A 142 -5.79 -18.49 6.19
C ILE A 142 -7.31 -18.48 6.39
N GLU A 143 -7.94 -17.34 6.15
CA GLU A 143 -9.37 -17.13 6.41
C GLU A 143 -10.03 -16.41 5.23
N PRO A 144 -11.35 -16.55 5.01
CA PRO A 144 -12.02 -15.78 3.97
C PRO A 144 -11.93 -14.28 4.26
N ALA A 145 -11.75 -13.47 3.22
CA ALA A 145 -11.80 -12.02 3.35
C ALA A 145 -13.23 -11.58 3.70
N GLY A 146 -13.38 -11.09 4.94
CA GLY A 146 -14.60 -10.45 5.42
C GLY A 146 -14.61 -8.94 5.20
N GLN A 147 -15.31 -8.23 6.08
CA GLN A 147 -15.31 -6.77 6.08
C GLN A 147 -13.91 -6.21 6.39
N PHE A 148 -13.54 -5.14 5.68
CA PHE A 148 -12.30 -4.40 5.90
C PHE A 148 -12.64 -2.95 6.24
N PHE A 149 -12.22 -2.51 7.42
CA PHE A 149 -12.43 -1.13 7.88
C PHE A 149 -11.15 -0.33 7.67
N ASN A 150 -11.24 0.82 7.00
CA ASN A 150 -10.09 1.71 6.86
C ASN A 150 -9.60 2.15 8.25
N ALA A 151 -8.29 2.12 8.46
CA ALA A 151 -7.68 2.81 9.58
C ALA A 151 -7.77 4.32 9.34
N GLU A 152 -7.60 5.07 10.42
CA GLU A 152 -7.62 6.52 10.45
C GLU A 152 -6.64 7.15 9.46
N ASP A 153 -6.96 8.35 8.96
CA ASP A 153 -6.19 9.06 7.93
C ASP A 153 -4.69 9.13 8.20
N TYR A 154 -4.29 9.32 9.45
CA TYR A 154 -2.87 9.45 9.83
C TYR A 154 -2.08 8.14 9.66
N HIS A 155 -2.74 6.99 9.48
CA HIS A 155 -2.09 5.72 9.18
C HIS A 155 -1.88 5.50 7.67
N GLN A 156 -2.69 6.11 6.80
CA GLN A 156 -2.64 5.87 5.35
C GLN A 156 -1.38 6.46 4.74
N LYS A 157 -0.51 5.67 4.09
CA LYS A 157 0.74 6.20 3.51
C LYS A 157 1.59 6.96 4.54
N TYR A 158 1.72 6.38 5.73
CA TYR A 158 2.34 7.00 6.90
C TYR A 158 3.70 7.65 6.63
N ARG A 159 4.53 7.03 5.79
CA ARG A 159 5.87 7.54 5.43
C ARG A 159 5.76 8.74 4.50
N LEU A 160 4.92 8.67 3.47
CA LEU A 160 4.68 9.79 2.56
C LEU A 160 4.14 11.02 3.30
N GLN A 161 3.24 10.84 4.27
CA GLN A 161 2.65 11.94 5.05
C GLN A 161 3.68 12.76 5.85
N GLN A 162 4.89 12.23 6.09
CA GLN A 162 5.97 13.00 6.71
C GLN A 162 6.55 14.08 5.77
N HIS A 163 6.22 14.02 4.48
CA HIS A 163 6.65 14.94 3.44
C HIS A 163 5.53 15.89 3.02
N LYS A 164 5.04 16.70 3.97
CA LYS A 164 3.83 17.54 3.81
C LYS A 164 3.81 18.41 2.55
N ASN A 165 4.95 19.02 2.19
CA ASN A 165 5.03 19.85 0.98
C ASN A 165 4.83 19.01 -0.28
N LEU A 166 5.45 17.83 -0.36
CA LEU A 166 5.25 16.89 -1.45
C LEU A 166 3.79 16.45 -1.56
N CYS A 167 3.13 16.12 -0.43
CA CYS A 167 1.70 15.80 -0.44
C CYS A 167 0.84 16.95 -0.96
N ASN A 168 1.11 18.18 -0.51
CA ASN A 168 0.38 19.37 -0.95
C ASN A 168 0.55 19.62 -2.45
N ASP A 169 1.78 19.51 -2.96
CA ASP A 169 2.10 19.73 -4.38
C ASP A 169 1.46 18.66 -5.28
N LEU A 170 1.24 17.45 -4.74
CA LEU A 170 0.55 16.34 -5.39
C LEU A 170 -0.96 16.32 -5.12
N GLY A 171 -1.52 17.32 -4.41
CA GLY A 171 -2.95 17.36 -4.11
C GLY A 171 -3.46 16.26 -3.17
N LEU A 172 -2.59 15.58 -2.42
CA LEU A 172 -2.92 14.49 -1.48
C LEU A 172 -3.24 15.07 -0.09
N LYS A 173 -4.51 15.41 0.17
CA LYS A 173 -4.90 16.20 1.35
C LYS A 173 -5.62 15.40 2.43
N THR A 174 -6.28 14.32 2.05
CA THR A 174 -7.14 13.50 2.92
C THR A 174 -6.71 12.04 2.92
N GLY A 175 -7.17 11.26 3.89
CA GLY A 175 -7.00 9.80 3.87
C GLY A 175 -7.55 9.17 2.59
N GLU A 176 -8.67 9.68 2.07
CA GLU A 176 -9.29 9.18 0.85
C GLU A 176 -8.42 9.43 -0.39
N ASP A 177 -7.77 10.60 -0.49
CA ASP A 177 -6.82 10.90 -1.56
C ASP A 177 -5.62 9.92 -1.50
N LEU A 178 -5.13 9.62 -0.29
CA LEU A 178 -3.98 8.73 -0.06
C LEU A 178 -4.32 7.25 -0.32
N ILE A 179 -5.56 6.84 -0.03
CA ILE A 179 -6.06 5.48 -0.26
C ILE A 179 -6.20 5.21 -1.75
N ASN A 180 -6.79 6.15 -2.50
CA ASN A 180 -7.17 5.92 -3.90
C ASN A 180 -6.07 6.29 -4.91
N SER A 181 -4.97 6.90 -4.46
CA SER A 181 -3.90 7.37 -5.32
C SER A 181 -2.81 6.32 -5.56
N HIS A 182 -2.65 5.94 -6.82
CA HIS A 182 -1.54 5.12 -7.29
C HIS A 182 -0.18 5.77 -7.02
N VAL A 183 -0.03 7.05 -7.34
CA VAL A 183 1.16 7.84 -7.01
C VAL A 183 1.46 7.77 -5.51
N ALA A 184 0.46 7.87 -4.64
CA ALA A 184 0.67 7.82 -3.20
C ALA A 184 1.18 6.45 -2.74
N ALA A 185 0.66 5.36 -3.31
CA ALA A 185 1.15 4.01 -3.06
C ALA A 185 2.63 3.85 -3.42
N ARG A 186 3.02 4.27 -4.64
CA ARG A 186 4.43 4.23 -5.07
C ARG A 186 5.33 5.03 -4.14
N LEU A 187 4.95 6.30 -3.92
CA LEU A 187 5.80 7.25 -3.22
C LEU A 187 5.98 6.90 -1.74
N ASN A 188 4.99 6.28 -1.09
CA ASN A 188 5.13 5.84 0.30
C ASN A 188 6.27 4.84 0.51
N GLY A 189 6.54 3.97 -0.47
CA GLY A 189 7.74 3.13 -0.45
C GLY A 189 9.01 3.89 -0.84
N TYR A 190 8.97 4.67 -1.93
CA TYR A 190 10.16 5.38 -2.42
C TYR A 190 10.75 6.39 -1.42
N VAL A 191 9.93 7.09 -0.65
CA VAL A 191 10.44 8.06 0.34
C VAL A 191 11.25 7.41 1.47
N VAL A 192 11.14 6.09 1.64
CA VAL A 192 11.97 5.28 2.56
C VAL A 192 12.92 4.34 1.82
N GLY A 193 13.20 4.62 0.55
CA GLY A 193 14.19 3.88 -0.24
C GLY A 193 13.73 2.52 -0.74
N GLN A 194 12.45 2.16 -0.56
CA GLN A 194 11.96 0.89 -1.10
C GLN A 194 11.78 0.91 -2.61
N GLY A 195 12.10 -0.22 -3.24
CA GLY A 195 12.19 -0.39 -4.70
C GLY A 195 13.55 0.03 -5.29
N GLY A 196 14.31 0.88 -4.59
CA GLY A 196 15.65 1.31 -4.99
C GLY A 196 15.69 2.34 -6.12
N ILE A 197 16.88 2.88 -6.38
CA ILE A 197 17.07 4.00 -7.32
C ILE A 197 16.76 3.63 -8.76
N ASP A 198 17.14 2.43 -9.19
CA ASP A 198 16.95 1.99 -10.58
C ASP A 198 15.46 1.86 -10.93
N GLN A 199 14.67 1.31 -10.00
CA GLN A 199 13.23 1.22 -10.18
C GLN A 199 12.59 2.60 -10.21
N PHE A 200 12.95 3.47 -9.26
CA PHE A 200 12.42 4.83 -9.20
C PHE A 200 12.70 5.60 -10.50
N ASP A 201 13.96 5.59 -10.97
CA ASP A 201 14.36 6.30 -12.20
C ASP A 201 13.60 5.75 -13.43
N SER A 202 13.25 4.45 -13.45
CA SER A 202 12.45 3.83 -14.52
C SER A 202 10.94 4.15 -14.50
N GLU A 203 10.43 4.64 -13.37
CA GLU A 203 9.00 4.86 -13.13
C GLU A 203 8.62 6.33 -12.97
N ALA A 204 9.54 7.18 -12.52
CA ALA A 204 9.25 8.57 -12.16
C ALA A 204 8.50 9.35 -13.25
N SER A 205 8.88 9.15 -14.51
CA SER A 205 8.20 9.76 -15.66
C SER A 205 6.79 9.20 -15.91
N LYS A 206 6.58 7.90 -15.68
CA LYS A 206 5.27 7.23 -15.82
C LYS A 206 4.28 7.70 -14.74
N LEU A 207 4.79 8.08 -13.57
CA LEU A 207 4.00 8.66 -12.48
C LEU A 207 3.60 10.12 -12.73
N ARG A 208 4.10 10.74 -13.81
CA ARG A 208 3.80 12.12 -14.21
C ARG A 208 4.12 13.14 -13.12
N LEU A 209 5.21 12.91 -12.40
CA LEU A 209 5.72 13.82 -11.38
C LEU A 209 6.44 15.00 -12.04
N ASP A 210 6.42 16.18 -11.41
CA ASP A 210 7.24 17.30 -11.85
C ASP A 210 8.73 17.12 -11.44
N GLU A 211 9.63 17.87 -12.09
CA GLU A 211 11.08 17.71 -11.89
C GLU A 211 11.51 17.96 -10.44
N ALA A 212 10.83 18.88 -9.74
CA ALA A 212 11.13 19.19 -8.35
C ALA A 212 10.78 18.02 -7.43
N ALA A 213 9.60 17.41 -7.61
CA ALA A 213 9.19 16.21 -6.90
C ALA A 213 10.15 15.05 -7.20
N ILE A 214 10.47 14.81 -8.48
CA ILE A 214 11.41 13.75 -8.89
C ILE A 214 12.75 13.91 -8.19
N LYS A 215 13.35 15.11 -8.27
CA LYS A 215 14.65 15.39 -7.64
C LYS A 215 14.62 15.16 -6.13
N TYR A 216 13.55 15.59 -5.46
CA TYR A 216 13.39 15.41 -4.03
C TYR A 216 13.26 13.95 -3.63
N ILE A 217 12.36 13.20 -4.27
CA ILE A 217 12.15 11.78 -3.99
C ILE A 217 13.41 10.98 -4.29
N ARG A 218 14.10 11.27 -5.40
CA ARG A 218 15.36 10.61 -5.77
C ARG A 218 16.42 10.72 -4.68
N GLN A 219 16.55 11.88 -4.04
CA GLN A 219 17.47 12.07 -2.91
C GLN A 219 17.10 11.20 -1.71
N LEU A 220 15.80 11.04 -1.43
CA LEU A 220 15.31 10.17 -0.36
C LEU A 220 15.58 8.71 -0.68
N VAL A 221 15.32 8.28 -1.93
CA VAL A 221 15.56 6.90 -2.37
C VAL A 221 17.02 6.54 -2.17
N ILE A 222 17.96 7.33 -2.72
CA ILE A 222 19.41 7.12 -2.57
C ILE A 222 19.83 7.10 -1.09
N LYS A 223 19.23 7.95 -0.27
CA LYS A 223 19.56 8.05 1.16
C LYS A 223 19.15 6.80 1.93
N TYR A 224 17.98 6.23 1.63
CA TYR A 224 17.35 5.19 2.45
C TYR A 224 17.39 3.78 1.84
N GLU A 225 17.78 3.65 0.57
CA GLU A 225 17.91 2.35 -0.10
C GLU A 225 18.81 1.40 0.70
N GLY A 226 18.34 0.15 0.85
CA GLY A 226 19.04 -0.89 1.61
C GLY A 226 18.95 -0.80 3.14
N GLN A 227 18.29 0.21 3.72
CA GLN A 227 18.15 0.32 5.19
C GLN A 227 17.09 -0.61 5.81
N GLY A 228 16.29 -1.27 4.95
CA GLY A 228 15.20 -2.13 5.36
C GLY A 228 13.95 -1.36 5.80
N LEU A 229 12.85 -2.09 5.99
CA LEU A 229 11.59 -1.53 6.48
C LEU A 229 11.41 -1.89 7.94
N HIS A 230 11.12 -0.88 8.75
CA HIS A 230 10.83 -1.03 10.17
C HIS A 230 9.54 -0.30 10.51
N CYS A 231 8.77 -0.91 11.42
CA CYS A 231 7.93 -0.17 12.35
C CYS A 231 8.76 -0.03 13.64
#